data_AF-A0A382E8U5-F1
#
_entry.id   AF-A0A382E8U5-F1
#
_cell.length_a   1.000
_cell.length_b   1.000
_cell.length_c   1.000
_cell.angle_alpha   90.00
_cell.angle_beta   90.00
_cell.angle_gamma   90.00
#
_symmetry.space_group_name_H-M   'P 1'
#
loop_
_entity.id
_entity.type
_entity.pdbx_description
1 polymer ?
#
loop_
_entity_poly.entity_id
_entity_poly.type
_entity_poly.pdbx_seq_one_letter_code
_entity_poly.pdbx_strand_id
1 'polypeptide(L)' 'MMTEPPKSDDSPDPLCKICNKPLKKHTFEQQKECSKKILGND' A
#
# COMPACT_ATOMS: atom_id res chain seq x y z
N MET A 1 -7.67 25.37 24.90
CA MET A 1 -6.60 25.07 23.92
C MET A 1 -6.05 23.68 24.23
N MET A 2 -6.63 22.66 23.61
CA MET A 2 -6.07 21.30 23.65
C MET A 2 -5.85 20.93 22.19
N THR A 3 -4.65 21.18 21.68
CA THR A 3 -4.23 20.60 20.40
C THR A 3 -3.88 19.16 20.70
N GLU A 4 -4.81 18.26 20.46
CA GLU A 4 -4.54 16.83 20.45
C GLU A 4 -3.37 16.58 19.48
N PRO A 5 -2.33 15.82 19.88
CA PRO A 5 -1.27 15.42 18.95
C PRO A 5 -1.92 14.64 17.80
N PRO A 6 -1.57 14.88 16.52
CA PRO A 6 -2.07 14.03 15.45
C PRO A 6 -1.68 12.59 15.78
N LYS A 7 -2.71 11.74 15.93
CA LYS A 7 -2.56 10.32 16.22
C LYS A 7 -1.45 9.78 15.33
N SER A 8 -0.51 9.09 16.00
CA SER A 8 0.54 8.27 15.43
C SER A 8 0.08 7.66 14.11
N ASP A 9 0.97 7.67 13.12
CA ASP A 9 0.85 7.13 11.77
C ASP A 9 0.30 5.68 11.74
N ASP A 10 -0.98 5.51 12.09
CA ASP A 10 -1.82 4.35 11.82
C ASP A 10 -2.31 4.50 10.38
N SER A 11 -1.40 4.91 9.49
CA SER A 11 -1.62 4.79 8.07
C SER A 11 -1.62 3.28 7.80
N PRO A 12 -2.76 2.68 7.41
CA PRO A 12 -2.80 1.24 7.15
C PRO A 12 -1.72 0.92 6.12
N ASP A 13 -0.92 -0.10 6.41
CA ASP A 13 0.19 -0.52 5.55
C ASP A 13 -0.32 -0.59 4.11
N PRO A 14 0.30 0.13 3.16
CA PRO A 14 -0.27 0.27 1.84
C PRO A 14 -0.43 -1.12 1.23
N LEU A 15 -1.66 -1.48 0.89
CA LEU A 15 -1.99 -2.79 0.34
C LEU A 15 -1.80 -2.79 -1.18
N CYS A 16 -1.31 -3.89 -1.71
CA CYS A 16 -1.26 -4.09 -3.14
C CYS A 16 -2.68 -4.15 -3.72
N LYS A 17 -3.01 -3.27 -4.68
CA LYS A 17 -4.34 -3.22 -5.32
C LYS A 17 -4.70 -4.48 -6.12
N ILE A 18 -3.72 -5.33 -6.44
CA ILE A 18 -3.93 -6.56 -7.21
C ILE A 18 -4.22 -7.76 -6.30
N CYS A 19 -3.40 -7.96 -5.27
CA CYS A 19 -3.51 -9.15 -4.43
C CYS A 19 -4.01 -8.87 -3.01
N ASN A 20 -4.30 -7.59 -2.70
CA ASN A 20 -4.76 -7.08 -1.41
C ASN A 20 -3.88 -7.47 -0.21
N LYS A 21 -2.62 -7.86 -0.48
CA LYS A 21 -1.62 -8.12 0.56
C LYS A 21 -0.83 -6.86 0.88
N PRO A 22 -0.31 -6.71 2.11
CA PRO A 22 0.57 -5.60 2.47
C PRO A 22 1.76 -5.48 1.52
N LEU A 23 2.08 -4.27 1.05
CA LEU A 23 3.23 -4.04 0.17
C LEU A 23 4.54 -4.44 0.85
N LYS A 24 4.62 -4.36 2.18
CA LYS A 24 5.76 -4.90 2.97
C LYS A 24 6.04 -6.38 2.78
N LYS A 25 5.02 -7.18 2.39
CA LYS A 25 5.18 -8.61 2.11
C LYS A 25 5.61 -8.90 0.67
N HIS A 26 5.68 -7.87 -0.17
CA HIS A 26 6.09 -8.02 -1.55
C HIS A 26 7.58 -7.75 -1.69
N THR A 27 8.27 -8.56 -2.48
CA THR A 27 9.56 -8.16 -3.05
C THR A 27 9.35 -7.11 -4.14
N PHE A 28 10.41 -6.36 -4.49
CA PHE A 28 10.37 -5.37 -5.56
C PHE A 28 9.82 -5.94 -6.88
N GLU A 29 10.20 -7.17 -7.23
CA GLU A 29 9.69 -7.86 -8.42
C GLU A 29 8.18 -8.15 -8.32
N GLN A 30 7.71 -8.63 -7.17
CA GLN A 30 6.28 -8.87 -6.95
C GLN A 30 5.46 -7.58 -6.99
N GLN A 31 6.00 -6.48 -6.47
CA GLN A 31 5.38 -5.16 -6.60
C GLN A 31 5.29 -4.74 -8.07
N LYS A 32 6.37 -4.89 -8.84
CA LYS A 32 6.41 -4.56 -10.27
C LYS A 32 5.40 -5.38 -11.08
N GLU A 33 5.31 -6.69 -10.83
CA GLU A 33 4.34 -7.58 -11.49
C GLU A 33 2.89 -7.20 -11.15
N CYS A 34 2.62 -6.86 -9.89
CA CYS A 34 1.32 -6.35 -9.50
C CYS A 34 1.02 -5.00 -10.18
N SER A 35 1.95 -4.05 -10.18
CA SER A 35 1.77 -2.76 -10.83
C SER A 35 1.51 -2.89 -12.35
N LYS A 36 2.15 -3.84 -13.03
CA LYS A 36 1.88 -4.13 -14.45
C LYS A 36 0.45 -4.60 -14.69
N LYS A 37 -0.13 -5.40 -13.78
CA LYS A 37 -1.52 -5.86 -13.90
C LYS A 37 -2.54 -4.72 -13.75
N ILE A 38 -2.19 -3.64 -13.05
CA ILE A 38 -3.03 -2.44 -12.94
C ILE A 38 -3.05 -1.68 -14.26
N LEU A 39 -1.92 -1.64 -14.98
CA LEU A 39 -1.76 -0.88 -16.23
C LEU A 39 -2.38 -1.57 -17.46
N GLY A 40 -2.60 -2.88 -17.40
CA GLY A 40 -3.10 -3.68 -18.54
C GLY A 40 -4.62 -3.85 -18.62
N ASN A 41 -5.39 -3.09 -17.84
CA ASN A 41 -6.85 -3.20 -17.79
C ASN A 41 -7.51 -1.83 -17.97
N ASP A 42 -7.14 -1.14 -19.04
CA ASP A 42 -7.89 -0.04 -19.69
C ASP A 42 -8.34 -0.53 -21.07
#